data_AF-A0AAD5LYP8-F1
#
_entry.id   AF-A0AAD5LYP8-F1
#
_cell.length_a   1.000
_cell.length_b   1.000
_cell.length_c   1.000
_cell.angle_alpha   90.00
_cell.angle_beta   90.00
_cell.angle_gamma   90.00
#
_symmetry.space_group_name_H-M   'P 1'
#
loop_
_entity.id
_entity.type
_entity.pdbx_description
1 polymer ?
#
loop_
_entity_poly.entity_id
_entity_poly.type
_entity_poly.pdbx_seq_one_letter_code
_entity_poly.pdbx_strand_id
1 'polypeptide(L)'
;MTTDFDKDERYMATSDLCNELNNNVELGSYLEAKVCSAVLKQLDDKSNDVQSIAVKCLGILVTKVQETQVADICSKLSELILHGKPELRDIYAIGLKTILADVSQKTGAFVAKNLCVRLLAGLNKDAQTAVKAETLDILTDLLRRFGHDIATEHETIMNLLVVQLTDASPLVRKLLALVLTFMKYDPNYSYGDSDDEEDESMDNDEEEYSDVDEGDYSDDDDTSWKRNSEGPSSFIS
;
A
#
# COMPACT_ATOMS: atom_id res chain seq x y z
N MET A 1 14.64 16.25 38.73
CA MET A 1 13.50 15.43 39.18
C MET A 1 12.19 16.08 38.73
N THR A 2 12.05 16.40 37.43
CA THR A 2 10.92 17.23 36.94
C THR A 2 10.51 16.96 35.48
N THR A 3 11.21 16.10 34.73
CA THR A 3 10.86 15.83 33.32
C THR A 3 9.89 14.66 33.15
N ASP A 4 9.95 13.65 34.02
CA ASP A 4 9.05 12.48 33.98
C ASP A 4 7.64 12.84 34.45
N PHE A 5 7.53 13.61 35.53
CA PHE A 5 6.23 14.03 36.08
C PHE A 5 5.40 14.83 35.06
N ASP A 6 6.06 15.73 34.32
CA ASP A 6 5.43 16.52 33.26
C ASP A 6 4.99 15.65 32.06
N LYS A 7 5.74 14.58 31.74
CA LYS A 7 5.32 13.59 30.72
C LYS A 7 4.10 12.81 31.18
N ASP A 8 4.08 12.29 32.40
CA ASP A 8 2.98 11.49 32.94
C ASP A 8 1.68 12.31 32.96
N GLU A 9 1.73 13.59 33.33
CA GLU A 9 0.58 14.49 33.26
C GLU A 9 0.04 14.63 31.83
N ARG A 10 0.91 14.84 30.84
CA ARG A 10 0.49 14.94 29.43
C ARG A 10 -0.05 13.63 28.88
N TYR A 11 0.55 12.50 29.28
CA TYR A 11 0.06 11.17 28.94
C TYR A 11 -1.34 10.95 29.51
N MET A 12 -1.53 11.22 30.81
CA MET A 12 -2.83 11.09 31.48
C MET A 12 -3.88 11.97 30.83
N ALA A 13 -3.58 13.25 30.58
CA ALA A 13 -4.52 14.17 29.93
C ALA A 13 -4.96 13.66 28.53
N THR A 14 -4.03 13.10 27.76
CA THR A 14 -4.34 12.56 26.42
C THR A 14 -5.12 11.25 26.51
N SER A 15 -4.78 10.40 27.48
CA SER A 15 -5.47 9.14 27.77
C SER A 15 -6.90 9.38 28.24
N ASP A 16 -7.11 10.34 29.15
CA ASP A 16 -8.43 10.70 29.67
C ASP A 16 -9.32 11.24 28.55
N LEU A 17 -8.78 12.15 27.71
CA LEU A 17 -9.49 12.61 26.52
C LEU A 17 -9.87 11.44 25.58
N CYS A 18 -8.93 10.54 25.33
CA CYS A 18 -9.15 9.35 24.48
C CYS A 18 -10.27 8.45 25.03
N ASN A 19 -10.29 8.24 26.35
CA ASN A 19 -11.33 7.47 27.02
C ASN A 19 -12.69 8.17 26.97
N GLU A 20 -12.72 9.50 27.16
CA GLU A 20 -13.95 10.27 27.11
C GLU A 20 -14.58 10.25 25.71
N LEU A 21 -13.77 10.38 24.66
CA LEU A 21 -14.25 10.28 23.26
C LEU A 21 -14.84 8.90 22.94
N ASN A 22 -14.35 7.83 23.57
CA ASN A 22 -14.90 6.48 23.41
C ASN A 22 -16.29 6.31 24.06
N ASN A 23 -16.63 7.11 25.07
CA ASN A 23 -17.90 7.00 25.79
C ASN A 23 -19.11 7.61 25.05
N ASN A 24 -19.05 7.68 23.71
CA ASN A 24 -20.09 8.26 22.84
C ASN A 24 -20.47 9.72 23.16
N VAL A 25 -19.50 10.50 23.60
CA VAL A 25 -19.67 11.95 23.75
C VAL A 25 -19.75 12.60 22.38
N GLU A 26 -20.78 13.42 22.16
CA GLU A 26 -20.83 14.33 21.01
C GLU A 26 -19.96 15.56 21.30
N LEU A 27 -18.96 15.79 20.46
CA LEU A 27 -18.18 17.02 20.52
C LEU A 27 -19.03 18.17 19.96
N GLY A 28 -19.20 19.22 20.74
CA GLY A 28 -19.79 20.46 20.23
C GLY A 28 -18.88 21.07 19.16
N SER A 29 -19.46 21.61 18.08
CA SER A 29 -18.74 22.15 16.92
C SER A 29 -17.67 23.20 17.25
N TYR A 30 -17.87 24.00 18.30
CA TYR A 30 -16.89 24.98 18.78
C TYR A 30 -15.66 24.35 19.46
N LEU A 31 -15.80 23.13 20.00
CA LEU A 31 -14.73 22.42 20.70
C LEU A 31 -13.92 21.53 19.76
N GLU A 32 -14.51 21.02 18.68
CA GLU A 32 -13.84 20.11 17.73
C GLU A 32 -12.46 20.63 17.34
N ALA A 33 -12.38 21.85 16.78
CA ALA A 33 -11.12 22.43 16.31
C ALA A 33 -10.05 22.55 17.42
N LYS A 34 -10.47 22.84 18.66
CA LYS A 34 -9.55 22.95 19.80
C LYS A 34 -9.03 21.58 20.22
N VAL A 35 -9.91 20.58 20.26
CA VAL A 35 -9.55 19.19 20.58
C VAL A 35 -8.62 18.63 19.51
N CYS A 36 -8.93 18.82 18.22
CA CYS A 36 -8.07 18.44 17.11
C CYS A 36 -6.68 19.09 17.20
N SER A 37 -6.62 20.39 17.46
CA SER A 37 -5.35 21.09 17.64
C SER A 37 -4.56 20.59 18.85
N ALA A 38 -5.23 20.24 19.95
CA ALA A 38 -4.58 19.71 21.14
C ALA A 38 -3.97 18.33 20.88
N VAL A 39 -4.71 17.41 20.26
CA VAL A 39 -4.22 16.07 19.91
C VAL A 39 -3.07 16.14 18.91
N LEU A 40 -3.18 16.96 17.87
CA LEU A 40 -2.09 17.16 16.89
C LEU A 40 -0.80 17.65 17.55
N LYS A 41 -0.90 18.56 18.52
CA LYS A 41 0.28 19.06 19.27
C LYS A 41 0.96 17.96 20.08
N GLN A 42 0.22 16.95 20.54
CA GLN A 42 0.79 15.83 21.30
C GLN A 42 1.61 14.87 20.41
N LEU A 43 1.43 14.91 19.07
CA LEU A 43 2.31 14.20 18.14
C LEU A 43 3.73 14.82 18.11
N ASP A 44 3.87 16.09 18.49
CA ASP A 44 5.16 16.77 18.61
C ASP A 44 5.86 16.52 19.96
N ASP A 45 5.29 15.67 20.83
CA ASP A 45 5.85 15.42 22.14
C ASP A 45 7.24 14.75 22.04
N LYS A 46 8.09 15.00 23.03
CA LYS A 46 9.42 14.36 23.11
C LYS A 46 9.34 12.90 23.55
N SER A 47 8.23 12.52 24.17
CA SER A 47 8.00 11.16 24.65
C SER A 47 7.22 10.34 23.63
N ASN A 48 7.85 9.25 23.16
CA ASN A 48 7.20 8.28 22.28
C ASN A 48 5.90 7.70 22.87
N ASP A 49 5.81 7.57 24.20
CA ASP A 49 4.57 7.10 24.85
C ASP A 49 3.43 8.11 24.71
N VAL A 50 3.74 9.41 24.75
CA VAL A 50 2.74 10.49 24.60
C VAL A 50 2.32 10.59 23.14
N GLN A 51 3.28 10.48 22.21
CA GLN A 51 3.03 10.37 20.78
C GLN A 51 2.13 9.17 20.44
N SER A 52 2.40 8.01 21.04
CA SER A 52 1.63 6.78 20.81
C SER A 52 0.18 6.90 21.28
N ILE A 53 -0.06 7.44 22.48
CA ILE A 53 -1.43 7.67 22.96
C ILE A 53 -2.13 8.78 22.14
N ALA A 54 -1.39 9.77 21.62
CA ALA A 54 -1.94 10.80 20.75
C ALA A 54 -2.39 10.23 19.39
N VAL A 55 -1.61 9.33 18.77
CA VAL A 55 -2.03 8.61 17.55
C VAL A 55 -3.30 7.80 17.80
N LYS A 56 -3.36 7.05 18.91
CA LYS A 56 -4.57 6.28 19.27
C LYS A 56 -5.77 7.21 19.46
N CYS A 57 -5.59 8.33 20.16
CA CYS A 57 -6.63 9.33 20.37
C CYS A 57 -7.09 9.93 19.04
N LEU A 58 -6.19 10.16 18.10
CA LEU A 58 -6.49 10.69 16.77
C LEU A 58 -7.42 9.76 15.98
N GLY A 59 -7.17 8.44 16.01
CA GLY A 59 -8.03 7.44 15.36
C GLY A 59 -9.48 7.48 15.86
N ILE A 60 -9.67 7.62 17.18
CA ILE A 60 -11.01 7.77 17.77
C ILE A 60 -11.60 9.14 17.41
N LEU A 61 -10.81 10.21 17.55
CA LEU A 61 -11.26 11.59 17.34
C LEU A 61 -11.85 11.80 15.95
N VAL A 62 -11.22 11.26 14.89
CA VAL A 62 -11.72 11.43 13.51
C VAL A 62 -13.06 10.75 13.25
N THR A 63 -13.51 9.85 14.13
CA THR A 63 -14.85 9.26 14.07
C THR A 63 -15.91 10.12 14.76
N LYS A 64 -15.51 11.18 15.48
CA LYS A 64 -16.37 12.03 16.33
C LYS A 64 -16.48 13.47 15.85
N VAL A 65 -15.69 13.88 14.87
CA VAL A 65 -15.66 15.26 14.35
C VAL A 65 -16.19 15.33 12.92
N GLN A 66 -16.49 16.54 12.46
CA GLN A 66 -17.00 16.76 11.11
C GLN A 66 -15.95 16.47 10.04
N GLU A 67 -16.41 16.12 8.82
CA GLU A 67 -15.56 15.81 7.66
C GLU A 67 -14.57 16.94 7.34
N THR A 68 -14.97 18.19 7.57
CA THR A 68 -14.10 19.36 7.40
C THR A 68 -12.93 19.36 8.39
N GLN A 69 -13.16 18.97 9.65
CA GLN A 69 -12.08 18.85 10.64
C GLN A 69 -11.13 17.71 10.29
N VAL A 70 -11.66 16.58 9.83
CA VAL A 70 -10.81 15.47 9.33
C VAL A 70 -9.97 15.91 8.14
N ALA A 71 -10.54 16.67 7.20
CA ALA A 71 -9.81 17.24 6.07
C ALA A 71 -8.67 18.17 6.52
N ASP A 72 -8.93 19.04 7.50
CA ASP A 72 -7.92 19.95 8.06
C ASP A 72 -6.78 19.18 8.73
N ILE A 73 -7.10 18.13 9.50
CA ILE A 73 -6.11 17.24 10.13
C ILE A 73 -5.26 16.54 9.05
N CYS A 74 -5.88 15.92 8.05
CA CYS A 74 -5.18 15.25 6.94
C CYS A 74 -4.25 16.22 6.20
N SER A 75 -4.75 17.44 5.91
CA SER A 75 -3.95 18.48 5.28
C SER A 75 -2.75 18.84 6.14
N LYS A 76 -2.93 19.03 7.45
CA LYS A 76 -1.84 19.39 8.37
C LYS A 76 -0.79 18.29 8.48
N LEU A 77 -1.21 17.02 8.61
CA LEU A 77 -0.28 15.89 8.67
C LEU A 77 0.48 15.72 7.35
N SER A 78 -0.18 15.85 6.20
CA SER A 78 0.49 15.79 4.90
C SER A 78 1.59 16.86 4.76
N GLU A 79 1.30 18.11 5.18
CA GLU A 79 2.28 19.19 5.20
C GLU A 79 3.49 18.86 6.11
N LEU A 80 3.24 18.31 7.30
CA LEU A 80 4.28 17.93 8.24
C LEU A 80 5.13 16.74 7.77
N ILE A 81 4.54 15.80 7.01
CA ILE A 81 5.27 14.68 6.42
C ILE A 81 6.23 15.20 5.32
N LEU A 82 5.73 16.09 4.47
CA LEU A 82 6.48 16.63 3.32
C LEU A 82 7.56 17.63 3.74
N HIS A 83 7.26 18.50 4.71
CA HIS A 83 8.07 19.69 5.02
C HIS A 83 8.39 19.87 6.50
N GLY A 84 7.85 19.03 7.39
CA GLY A 84 8.07 19.10 8.83
C GLY A 84 9.41 18.52 9.27
N LYS A 85 9.51 18.28 10.58
CA LYS A 85 10.72 17.78 11.23
C LYS A 85 11.00 16.33 10.83
N PRO A 86 12.19 15.99 10.29
CA PRO A 86 12.49 14.62 9.86
C PRO A 86 12.33 13.58 10.96
N GLU A 87 12.67 13.91 12.20
CA GLU A 87 12.59 13.03 13.36
C GLU A 87 11.15 12.72 13.83
N LEU A 88 10.17 13.53 13.41
CA LEU A 88 8.75 13.32 13.70
C LEU A 88 7.96 12.79 12.50
N ARG A 89 8.61 12.61 11.35
CA ARG A 89 7.92 12.23 10.11
C ARG A 89 7.18 10.90 10.23
N ASP A 90 7.81 9.92 10.85
CA ASP A 90 7.23 8.58 11.08
C ASP A 90 5.95 8.68 11.92
N ILE A 91 5.96 9.46 13.02
CA ILE A 91 4.75 9.61 13.85
C ILE A 91 3.61 10.33 13.11
N TYR A 92 3.92 11.32 12.27
CA TYR A 92 2.88 11.96 11.45
C TYR A 92 2.32 11.00 10.39
N ALA A 93 3.17 10.17 9.77
CA ALA A 93 2.74 9.18 8.80
C ALA A 93 1.89 8.07 9.44
N ILE A 94 2.28 7.58 10.62
CA ILE A 94 1.47 6.66 11.42
C ILE A 94 0.13 7.30 11.75
N GLY A 95 0.12 8.54 12.25
CA GLY A 95 -1.11 9.26 12.55
C GLY A 95 -2.03 9.38 11.33
N LEU A 96 -1.49 9.72 10.15
CA LEU A 96 -2.29 9.81 8.93
C LEU A 96 -2.82 8.45 8.47
N LYS A 97 -2.01 7.38 8.54
CA LYS A 97 -2.46 6.01 8.24
C LYS A 97 -3.49 5.48 9.22
N THR A 98 -3.46 5.91 10.48
CA THR A 98 -4.52 5.63 11.46
C THR A 98 -5.82 6.31 11.04
N ILE A 99 -5.78 7.53 10.48
CA ILE A 99 -6.99 8.27 10.08
C ILE A 99 -7.78 7.58 8.96
N LEU A 100 -7.34 7.54 7.70
CA LEU A 100 -6.68 6.34 7.22
C LEU A 100 -7.54 5.11 7.48
N ALA A 101 -7.16 4.32 8.47
CA ALA A 101 -7.80 3.10 8.93
C ALA A 101 -9.16 3.28 9.66
N ASP A 102 -9.38 4.39 10.35
CA ASP A 102 -10.52 4.51 11.28
C ASP A 102 -11.70 5.34 10.76
N VAL A 103 -11.49 6.20 9.75
CA VAL A 103 -12.58 7.01 9.16
C VAL A 103 -13.61 6.14 8.44
N SER A 104 -14.87 6.61 8.44
CA SER A 104 -15.94 6.00 7.63
C SER A 104 -15.64 6.08 6.13
N GLN A 105 -16.29 5.24 5.31
CA GLN A 105 -16.12 5.30 3.85
C GLN A 105 -16.47 6.69 3.29
N LYS A 106 -17.55 7.31 3.79
CA LYS A 106 -18.01 8.63 3.37
C LYS A 106 -16.96 9.72 3.65
N THR A 107 -16.47 9.76 4.89
CA THR A 107 -15.46 10.74 5.31
C THR A 107 -14.14 10.52 4.59
N GLY A 108 -13.73 9.26 4.43
CA GLY A 108 -12.53 8.90 3.70
C GLY A 108 -12.57 9.33 2.24
N ALA A 109 -13.67 9.04 1.53
CA ALA A 109 -13.90 9.49 0.16
C ALA A 109 -13.84 11.02 0.03
N PHE A 110 -14.43 11.75 1.00
CA PHE A 110 -14.39 13.22 1.04
C PHE A 110 -12.96 13.78 1.12
N VAL A 111 -12.06 13.16 1.87
CA VAL A 111 -10.68 13.65 2.03
C VAL A 111 -9.68 13.08 1.01
N ALA A 112 -9.97 11.92 0.42
CA ALA A 112 -9.01 11.12 -0.35
C ALA A 112 -8.40 11.89 -1.51
N LYS A 113 -9.21 12.57 -2.33
CA LYS A 113 -8.73 13.29 -3.52
C LYS A 113 -7.73 14.39 -3.17
N ASN A 114 -8.09 15.28 -2.25
CA ASN A 114 -7.22 16.39 -1.85
C ASN A 114 -5.95 15.88 -1.16
N LEU A 115 -6.07 14.81 -0.36
CA LEU A 115 -4.92 14.20 0.29
C LEU A 115 -3.96 13.56 -0.72
N CYS A 116 -4.49 12.84 -1.72
CA CYS A 116 -3.72 12.24 -2.80
C CYS A 116 -2.89 13.30 -3.53
N VAL A 117 -3.55 14.36 -4.03
CA VAL A 117 -2.87 15.44 -4.78
C VAL A 117 -1.75 16.09 -3.96
N ARG A 118 -1.97 16.32 -2.66
CA ARG A 118 -0.94 16.86 -1.75
C ARG A 118 0.24 15.92 -1.61
N LEU A 119 -0.01 14.63 -1.33
CA LEU A 119 1.03 13.64 -1.13
C LEU A 119 1.90 13.44 -2.38
N LEU A 120 1.34 13.57 -3.59
CA LEU A 120 2.11 13.45 -4.83
C LEU A 120 3.28 14.45 -4.94
N ALA A 121 3.23 15.59 -4.23
CA ALA A 121 4.37 16.50 -4.12
C ALA A 121 5.62 15.84 -3.48
N GLY A 122 5.41 14.83 -2.63
CA GLY A 122 6.47 14.04 -1.98
C GLY A 122 7.22 13.09 -2.92
N LEU A 123 6.73 12.87 -4.15
CA LEU A 123 7.40 12.10 -5.19
C LEU A 123 8.28 12.96 -6.10
N ASN A 124 8.50 14.24 -5.78
CA ASN A 124 9.44 15.07 -6.54
C ASN A 124 10.84 14.42 -6.58
N LYS A 125 11.57 14.59 -7.68
CA LYS A 125 12.91 14.04 -7.90
C LYS A 125 13.87 14.41 -6.76
N ASP A 126 13.77 15.63 -6.26
CA ASP A 126 14.64 16.19 -5.21
C ASP A 126 14.14 15.88 -3.78
N ALA A 127 13.01 15.16 -3.64
CA ALA A 127 12.48 14.81 -2.33
C ALA A 127 13.40 13.82 -1.61
N GLN A 128 13.50 13.95 -0.28
CA GLN A 128 14.26 13.02 0.55
C GLN A 128 13.68 11.60 0.44
N THR A 129 14.53 10.58 0.44
CA THR A 129 14.12 9.17 0.40
C THR A 129 13.08 8.82 1.45
N ALA A 130 13.18 9.38 2.65
CA ALA A 130 12.20 9.19 3.72
C ALA A 130 10.82 9.77 3.36
N VAL A 131 10.77 10.96 2.75
CA VAL A 131 9.52 11.59 2.30
C VAL A 131 8.87 10.74 1.20
N LYS A 132 9.68 10.27 0.22
CA LYS A 132 9.20 9.39 -0.84
C LYS A 132 8.63 8.08 -0.28
N ALA A 133 9.33 7.48 0.68
CA ALA A 133 8.89 6.24 1.32
C ALA A 133 7.53 6.42 2.02
N GLU A 134 7.38 7.43 2.89
CA GLU A 134 6.09 7.68 3.54
C GLU A 134 4.99 8.01 2.53
N THR A 135 5.31 8.80 1.50
CA THR A 135 4.36 9.14 0.43
C THR A 135 3.82 7.90 -0.26
N LEU A 136 4.69 6.97 -0.67
CA LEU A 136 4.28 5.73 -1.33
C LEU A 136 3.51 4.80 -0.39
N ASP A 137 3.91 4.72 0.88
CA ASP A 137 3.24 3.88 1.87
C ASP A 137 1.81 4.38 2.15
N ILE A 138 1.64 5.68 2.38
CA ILE A 138 0.32 6.30 2.59
C ILE A 138 -0.53 6.22 1.31
N LEU A 139 0.07 6.40 0.13
CA LEU A 139 -0.64 6.26 -1.14
C LEU A 139 -1.14 4.82 -1.35
N THR A 140 -0.40 3.83 -0.86
CA THR A 140 -0.83 2.42 -0.87
C THR A 140 -2.11 2.23 -0.05
N ASP A 141 -2.17 2.80 1.16
CA ASP A 141 -3.36 2.72 2.02
C ASP A 141 -4.55 3.51 1.44
N LEU A 142 -4.30 4.66 0.82
CA LEU A 142 -5.31 5.43 0.09
C LEU A 142 -5.91 4.62 -1.05
N LEU A 143 -5.09 4.06 -1.93
CA LEU A 143 -5.56 3.28 -3.08
C LEU A 143 -6.31 2.02 -2.63
N ARG A 144 -5.83 1.35 -1.58
CA ARG A 144 -6.48 0.16 -1.02
C ARG A 144 -7.91 0.43 -0.57
N ARG A 145 -8.20 1.61 -0.01
CA ARG A 145 -9.50 1.93 0.59
C ARG A 145 -10.39 2.83 -0.26
N PHE A 146 -9.79 3.75 -1.00
CA PHE A 146 -10.44 4.89 -1.66
C PHE A 146 -9.96 5.04 -3.10
N GLY A 147 -9.39 3.99 -3.71
CA GLY A 147 -8.88 4.03 -5.09
C GLY A 147 -9.92 4.52 -6.09
N HIS A 148 -11.17 4.05 -5.97
CA HIS A 148 -12.28 4.52 -6.82
C HIS A 148 -12.52 6.04 -6.68
N ASP A 149 -12.45 6.58 -5.46
CA ASP A 149 -12.69 8.00 -5.18
C ASP A 149 -11.57 8.92 -5.71
N ILE A 150 -10.40 8.35 -6.04
CA ILE A 150 -9.24 9.08 -6.60
C ILE A 150 -8.91 8.67 -8.03
N ALA A 151 -9.83 8.00 -8.73
CA ALA A 151 -9.63 7.54 -10.10
C ALA A 151 -9.22 8.65 -11.08
N THR A 152 -9.68 9.89 -10.86
CA THR A 152 -9.28 11.04 -11.70
C THR A 152 -7.79 11.38 -11.60
N GLU A 153 -7.12 10.95 -10.54
CA GLU A 153 -5.70 11.19 -10.31
C GLU A 153 -4.84 10.00 -10.76
N HIS A 154 -5.43 8.88 -11.21
CA HIS A 154 -4.69 7.65 -11.55
C HIS A 154 -3.64 7.86 -12.63
N GLU A 155 -3.94 8.64 -13.67
CA GLU A 155 -2.97 8.97 -14.72
C GLU A 155 -1.76 9.72 -14.14
N THR A 156 -2.01 10.74 -13.31
CA THR A 156 -0.96 11.51 -12.62
C THR A 156 -0.11 10.62 -11.71
N ILE A 157 -0.76 9.74 -10.94
CA ILE A 157 -0.08 8.76 -10.08
C ILE A 157 0.84 7.89 -10.94
N MET A 158 0.34 7.28 -12.01
CA MET A 158 1.12 6.39 -12.88
C MET A 158 2.34 7.10 -13.48
N ASN A 159 2.15 8.32 -14.00
CA ASN A 159 3.24 9.11 -14.58
C ASN A 159 4.35 9.39 -13.56
N LEU A 160 3.99 9.70 -12.32
CA LEU A 160 4.97 9.91 -11.25
C LEU A 160 5.65 8.61 -10.80
N LEU A 161 4.92 7.49 -10.71
CA LEU A 161 5.48 6.19 -10.33
C LEU A 161 6.52 5.69 -11.34
N VAL A 162 6.29 5.89 -12.64
CA VAL A 162 7.27 5.51 -13.68
C VAL A 162 8.62 6.21 -13.47
N VAL A 163 8.61 7.49 -13.07
CA VAL A 163 9.84 8.24 -12.76
C VAL A 163 10.57 7.66 -11.54
N GLN A 164 9.83 7.13 -10.56
CA GLN A 164 10.41 6.56 -9.35
C GLN A 164 10.93 5.11 -9.52
N LEU A 165 10.66 4.42 -10.64
CA LEU A 165 11.16 3.05 -10.89
C LEU A 165 12.69 2.98 -10.84
N THR A 166 13.36 4.06 -11.26
CA THR A 166 14.82 4.16 -11.28
C THR A 166 15.40 4.76 -10.00
N ASP A 167 14.60 4.92 -8.92
CA ASP A 167 15.11 5.46 -7.66
C ASP A 167 16.23 4.58 -7.10
N ALA A 168 17.27 5.22 -6.55
CA ALA A 168 18.44 4.53 -6.02
C ALA A 168 18.12 3.68 -4.78
N SER A 169 17.07 4.06 -4.02
CA SER A 169 16.67 3.39 -2.79
C SER A 169 15.88 2.11 -3.06
N PRO A 170 16.36 0.93 -2.59
CA PRO A 170 15.61 -0.31 -2.70
C PRO A 170 14.26 -0.27 -1.97
N LEU A 171 14.17 0.48 -0.86
CA LEU A 171 12.94 0.66 -0.10
C LEU A 171 11.87 1.37 -0.94
N VAL A 172 12.24 2.46 -1.61
CA VAL A 172 11.34 3.22 -2.48
C VAL A 172 10.81 2.34 -3.60
N ARG A 173 11.68 1.57 -4.25
CA ARG A 173 11.28 0.62 -5.30
C ARG A 173 10.34 -0.48 -4.78
N LYS A 174 10.56 -0.99 -3.57
CA LYS A 174 9.66 -1.98 -2.94
C LYS A 174 8.27 -1.40 -2.69
N LEU A 175 8.19 -0.20 -2.12
CA LEU A 175 6.92 0.48 -1.86
C LEU A 175 6.20 0.84 -3.17
N LEU A 176 6.94 1.26 -4.18
CA LEU A 176 6.40 1.51 -5.52
C LEU A 176 5.69 0.29 -6.11
N ALA A 177 6.29 -0.90 -5.97
CA ALA A 177 5.67 -2.14 -6.44
C ALA A 177 4.34 -2.43 -5.74
N LEU A 178 4.23 -2.08 -4.45
CA LEU A 178 2.97 -2.17 -3.71
C LEU A 178 1.93 -1.20 -4.26
N VAL A 179 2.28 0.08 -4.44
CA VAL A 179 1.37 1.09 -5.02
C VAL A 179 0.87 0.63 -6.39
N LEU A 180 1.76 0.17 -7.27
CA LEU A 180 1.40 -0.35 -8.60
C LEU A 180 0.46 -1.56 -8.53
N THR A 181 0.54 -2.38 -7.49
CA THR A 181 -0.38 -3.52 -7.30
C THR A 181 -1.80 -3.03 -7.05
N PHE A 182 -1.99 -1.99 -6.24
CA PHE A 182 -3.31 -1.42 -5.98
C PHE A 182 -3.82 -0.54 -7.13
N MET A 183 -2.93 0.04 -7.94
CA MET A 183 -3.31 0.76 -9.17
C MET A 183 -3.88 -0.14 -10.26
N LYS A 184 -3.42 -1.40 -10.36
CA LYS A 184 -3.92 -2.38 -11.35
C LYS A 184 -5.35 -2.84 -11.07
N TYR A 185 -5.84 -2.63 -9.85
CA TYR A 185 -7.20 -2.97 -9.47
C TYR A 185 -8.09 -1.76 -9.77
N ASP A 186 -8.59 -1.66 -11.00
CA ASP A 186 -9.64 -0.71 -11.36
C ASP A 186 -11.01 -1.38 -11.14
N PRO A 187 -11.79 -1.02 -10.09
CA PRO A 187 -13.11 -1.59 -9.85
C PRO A 187 -14.15 -1.19 -10.90
N ASN A 188 -13.84 -0.21 -11.74
CA ASN A 188 -14.70 0.29 -12.82
C ASN A 188 -14.20 -0.14 -14.21
N TYR A 189 -13.08 -0.87 -14.29
CA TYR A 189 -12.72 -1.64 -15.48
C TYR A 189 -13.60 -2.88 -15.45
N SER A 190 -14.77 -2.80 -16.10
CA SER A 190 -15.35 -4.02 -16.63
C SER A 190 -14.25 -4.61 -17.51
N TYR A 191 -13.70 -5.77 -17.14
CA TYR A 191 -13.18 -6.67 -18.15
C TYR A 191 -14.32 -6.73 -19.16
N GLY A 192 -14.16 -6.03 -20.28
CA GLY A 192 -15.19 -6.01 -21.29
C GLY A 192 -15.49 -7.47 -21.57
N ASP A 193 -16.77 -7.77 -21.59
CA ASP A 193 -17.42 -8.76 -22.45
C ASP A 193 -16.84 -8.66 -23.88
N SER A 194 -15.56 -8.97 -23.99
CA SER A 194 -14.74 -8.91 -25.19
C SER A 194 -14.53 -10.38 -25.51
N ASP A 195 -15.56 -10.94 -26.13
CA ASP A 195 -15.48 -11.95 -27.18
C ASP A 195 -14.14 -12.70 -27.24
N ASP A 196 -13.94 -13.66 -26.34
CA ASP A 196 -13.18 -14.87 -26.63
C ASP A 196 -14.18 -16.03 -26.67
N GLU A 197 -15.21 -15.90 -27.51
CA GLU A 197 -15.75 -17.06 -28.22
C GLU A 197 -14.67 -17.45 -29.25
N GLU A 198 -13.64 -18.17 -28.78
CA GLU A 198 -12.78 -18.92 -29.69
C GLU A 198 -13.65 -20.00 -30.35
N ASP A 199 -14.00 -19.70 -31.60
CA ASP A 199 -14.52 -20.55 -32.66
C ASP A 199 -13.78 -21.89 -32.72
N GLU A 200 -14.26 -22.89 -31.97
CA GLU A 200 -13.96 -24.30 -32.19
C GLU A 200 -15.02 -24.89 -33.11
N SER A 201 -14.98 -24.47 -34.38
CA SER A 201 -15.56 -25.25 -35.47
C SER A 201 -14.51 -26.20 -36.04
N MET A 202 -14.66 -27.49 -35.77
CA MET A 202 -14.45 -28.56 -36.76
C MET A 202 -15.00 -29.90 -36.22
N ASP A 203 -16.22 -30.21 -36.68
CA ASP A 203 -16.64 -31.58 -36.97
C ASP A 203 -15.49 -32.33 -37.67
N ASN A 204 -15.15 -33.55 -37.22
CA ASN A 204 -15.33 -34.74 -38.07
C ASN A 204 -15.02 -36.07 -37.35
N ASP A 205 -15.96 -36.99 -37.50
CA ASP A 205 -15.85 -38.44 -37.70
C ASP A 205 -15.45 -39.41 -36.59
N GLU A 206 -16.49 -40.13 -36.17
CA GLU A 206 -16.58 -41.56 -35.85
C GLU A 206 -15.45 -42.44 -36.41
N GLU A 207 -14.86 -43.29 -35.57
CA GLU A 207 -14.46 -44.64 -35.98
C GLU A 207 -14.70 -45.60 -34.80
N GLU A 208 -15.63 -46.54 -35.01
CA GLU A 208 -16.08 -47.58 -34.10
C GLU A 208 -15.42 -48.93 -34.49
N TYR A 209 -14.88 -49.65 -33.50
CA TYR A 209 -14.49 -51.08 -33.47
C TYR A 209 -13.36 -51.62 -34.38
N SER A 210 -12.42 -52.37 -33.77
CA SER A 210 -12.57 -53.84 -33.64
C SER A 210 -11.36 -54.48 -32.94
N ASP A 211 -11.65 -55.31 -31.93
CA ASP A 211 -10.75 -56.35 -31.40
C ASP A 211 -10.44 -57.40 -32.48
N VAL A 212 -9.16 -57.72 -32.69
CA VAL A 212 -8.71 -59.05 -33.16
C VAL A 212 -7.37 -59.40 -32.48
N ASP A 213 -7.41 -60.51 -31.76
CA ASP A 213 -6.31 -61.24 -31.11
C ASP A 213 -5.51 -62.11 -32.11
N GLU A 214 -4.40 -62.66 -31.62
CA GLU A 214 -3.59 -63.80 -32.11
C GLU A 214 -2.32 -63.58 -32.97
N GLY A 215 -1.20 -64.00 -32.35
CA GLY A 215 -0.16 -64.87 -32.93
C GLY A 215 1.00 -64.16 -33.63
N ASP A 216 2.25 -64.61 -33.56
CA ASP A 216 2.88 -65.76 -32.93
C ASP A 216 4.41 -65.51 -32.91
N TYR A 217 5.12 -66.30 -32.11
CA TYR A 217 6.54 -66.26 -31.76
C TYR A 217 7.58 -66.21 -32.90
N SER A 218 8.81 -65.75 -32.57
CA SER A 218 10.12 -66.38 -32.86
C SER A 218 11.22 -65.31 -32.84
N ASP A 219 12.03 -65.15 -31.79
CA ASP A 219 13.19 -65.96 -31.35
C ASP A 219 14.47 -65.71 -32.17
N ASP A 220 15.55 -65.43 -31.42
CA ASP A 220 16.98 -65.40 -31.80
C ASP A 220 17.42 -64.42 -32.93
N ASP A 221 18.53 -63.69 -32.86
CA ASP A 221 19.78 -64.03 -32.21
C ASP A 221 20.73 -62.81 -32.16
N ASP A 222 21.66 -62.97 -31.25
CA ASP A 222 23.04 -62.50 -31.29
C ASP A 222 23.45 -61.07 -30.93
N THR A 223 24.52 -61.12 -30.16
CA THR A 223 25.14 -60.18 -29.27
C THR A 223 26.20 -59.34 -29.97
N SER A 224 26.72 -58.37 -29.20
CA SER A 224 28.13 -57.94 -29.29
C SER A 224 28.26 -56.75 -30.31
N TRP A 225 28.88 -55.59 -30.05
CA TRP A 225 30.23 -55.32 -29.54
C TRP A 225 30.27 -54.02 -28.75
N LYS A 226 30.78 -54.12 -27.53
CA LYS A 226 31.14 -53.02 -26.64
C LYS A 226 32.44 -52.38 -27.14
N ARG A 227 32.48 -51.04 -27.11
CA ARG A 227 33.61 -50.13 -26.79
C ARG A 227 34.34 -49.37 -27.92
N ASN A 228 34.41 -48.06 -27.63
CA ASN A 228 35.51 -47.10 -27.78
C ASN A 228 36.30 -47.04 -29.09
N SER A 229 36.25 -45.88 -29.72
CA SER A 229 37.38 -45.29 -30.45
C SER A 229 37.74 -43.94 -29.81
N GLU A 230 38.73 -43.96 -28.91
CA GLU A 230 39.63 -42.83 -28.70
C GLU A 230 40.42 -42.62 -30.00
N GLY A 231 40.52 -41.36 -30.45
CA GLY A 231 41.37 -40.93 -31.57
C GLY A 231 42.60 -40.17 -31.05
N PRO A 232 43.78 -40.29 -31.69
CA PRO A 232 45.06 -40.21 -31.00
C PRO A 232 45.77 -38.85 -31.04
N SER A 233 46.79 -38.80 -30.18
CA SER A 233 47.74 -37.74 -29.84
C SER A 233 48.79 -37.41 -30.93
N SER A 234 49.52 -36.31 -30.66
CA SER A 234 50.95 -36.06 -30.95
C SER A 234 51.27 -35.21 -32.20
N PHE A 235 52.24 -34.28 -32.27
CA PHE A 235 53.14 -33.58 -31.33
C PHE A 235 54.08 -32.68 -32.20
N ILE A 236 54.76 -31.71 -31.55
CA ILE A 236 56.07 -31.07 -31.91
C ILE A 236 56.07 -30.05 -33.07
N SER A 237 56.36 -28.78 -32.77
CA SER A 237 57.74 -28.29 -32.65
C SER A 237 57.85 -26.99 -31.86
#